data_AF-E0RSB5-F1
#
_entry.id   AF-E0RSB5-F1
#
_cell.length_a   1.000
_cell.length_b   1.000
_cell.length_c   1.000
_cell.angle_alpha   90.00
_cell.angle_beta   90.00
_cell.angle_gamma   90.00
#
_symmetry.space_group_name_H-M   'P 1'
#
loop_
_entity.id
_entity.type
_entity.pdbx_description
1 polymer ?
#
loop_
_entity_poly.entity_id
_entity_poly.type
_entity_poly.pdbx_seq_one_letter_code
_entity_poly.pdbx_strand_id
1 'polypeptide(L)'
;MRVYGLLVMCVSLLWIVPEEAPPPQPIQRGFRGIQLGEAVEVVKEKLKRDTFFFYREELDVSFSPGRDDIIIQTRAWKYITNAQFQFYNERLSLIVLQLDTTQLDYFGMYRKFVEKYGDPEEFSPSLARWSDEKTILILERPLTVKYLDRASHEELTQGKAVLQSTEDMAREAFMDLF
;
A
#
# COMPACT_ATOMS: atom_id res chain seq x y z
N MET A 1 -43.76 31.00 -58.96
CA MET A 1 -42.68 30.47 -59.83
C MET A 1 -41.34 30.80 -59.16
N ARG A 2 -40.59 29.76 -58.73
CA ARG A 2 -39.19 29.76 -58.20
C ARG A 2 -38.93 30.51 -56.88
N VAL A 3 -38.92 29.84 -55.71
CA VAL A 3 -37.81 29.07 -55.08
C VAL A 3 -36.59 29.95 -54.76
N TYR A 4 -36.28 30.14 -53.47
CA TYR A 4 -34.96 29.88 -52.89
C TYR A 4 -35.12 29.64 -51.38
N GLY A 5 -34.91 28.39 -50.97
CA GLY A 5 -34.87 27.97 -49.58
C GLY A 5 -33.56 28.39 -48.92
N LEU A 6 -33.65 28.97 -47.74
CA LEU A 6 -32.50 29.20 -46.87
C LEU A 6 -32.46 28.05 -45.85
N LEU A 7 -31.66 27.03 -46.16
CA LEU A 7 -31.34 25.94 -45.26
C LEU A 7 -30.33 26.47 -44.23
N VAL A 8 -30.81 26.90 -43.06
CA VAL A 8 -29.94 27.20 -41.91
C VAL A 8 -29.54 25.88 -41.28
N MET A 9 -28.37 25.40 -41.67
CA MET A 9 -27.69 24.26 -41.06
C MET A 9 -27.19 24.72 -39.69
N CYS A 10 -27.98 24.49 -38.63
CA CYS A 10 -27.50 24.63 -37.26
C CYS A 10 -26.42 23.57 -37.01
N VAL A 11 -25.16 23.98 -37.18
CA VAL A 11 -24.00 23.24 -36.70
C VAL A 11 -24.11 23.18 -35.18
N SER A 12 -24.60 22.05 -34.68
CA SER A 12 -24.52 21.72 -33.26
C SER A 12 -23.04 21.63 -32.90
N LEU A 13 -22.49 22.68 -32.28
CA LEU A 13 -21.27 22.58 -31.51
C LEU A 13 -21.54 21.52 -30.43
N LEU A 14 -21.07 20.30 -30.67
CA LEU A 14 -20.81 19.34 -29.61
C LEU A 14 -19.70 19.98 -28.77
N TRP A 15 -20.09 20.66 -27.70
CA TRP A 15 -19.16 21.01 -26.64
C TRP A 15 -18.66 19.68 -26.09
N ILE A 16 -17.43 19.32 -26.47
CA ILE A 16 -16.65 18.29 -25.78
C ILE A 16 -16.50 18.82 -24.36
N VAL A 17 -17.32 18.28 -23.46
CA VAL A 17 -17.11 18.45 -22.02
C VAL A 17 -15.82 17.71 -21.73
N PRO A 18 -14.76 18.40 -21.25
CA PRO A 18 -13.55 17.71 -20.84
C PRO A 18 -13.95 16.69 -19.76
N GLU A 19 -13.59 15.42 -19.99
CA GLU A 19 -13.83 14.35 -19.03
C GLU A 19 -13.01 14.66 -17.78
N GLU A 20 -13.67 15.26 -16.79
CA GLU A 20 -13.08 15.54 -15.49
C GLU A 20 -12.71 14.20 -14.86
N ALA A 21 -11.43 14.02 -14.54
CA ALA A 21 -10.96 12.78 -13.96
C ALA A 21 -11.78 12.45 -12.71
N PRO A 22 -12.18 11.19 -12.51
CA PRO A 22 -12.98 10.82 -11.35
C PRO A 22 -12.23 11.22 -10.06
N PRO A 23 -12.95 11.67 -9.03
CA PRO A 23 -12.33 12.10 -7.79
C PRO A 23 -11.53 10.93 -7.18
N PRO A 24 -10.41 11.24 -6.48
CA PRO A 24 -9.61 10.23 -5.79
C PRO A 24 -10.46 9.35 -4.88
N GLN A 25 -10.19 8.05 -4.89
CA GLN A 25 -10.87 7.07 -4.05
C GLN A 25 -10.20 7.01 -2.67
N PRO A 26 -10.94 6.62 -1.61
CA PRO A 26 -10.34 6.39 -0.29
C PRO A 26 -9.31 5.25 -0.35
N ILE A 27 -8.25 5.39 0.47
CA ILE A 27 -7.17 4.42 0.51
C ILE A 27 -7.70 3.10 1.07
N GLN A 28 -7.41 2.01 0.36
CA GLN A 28 -7.81 0.69 0.82
C GLN A 28 -7.03 0.31 2.07
N ARG A 29 -7.75 -0.14 3.11
CA ARG A 29 -7.15 -0.57 4.39
C ARG A 29 -6.64 -2.02 4.38
N GLY A 30 -6.39 -2.60 3.22
CA GLY A 30 -6.12 -4.02 3.13
C GLY A 30 -6.04 -4.56 1.73
N PHE A 31 -5.87 -5.88 1.63
CA PHE A 31 -5.69 -6.58 0.37
C PHE A 31 -6.48 -7.90 0.37
N ARG A 32 -7.22 -8.16 -0.71
CA ARG A 32 -8.05 -9.38 -0.89
C ARG A 32 -8.98 -9.69 0.28
N GLY A 33 -9.56 -8.66 0.88
CA GLY A 33 -10.50 -8.80 1.99
C GLY A 33 -9.86 -9.01 3.36
N ILE A 34 -8.54 -9.15 3.46
CA ILE A 34 -7.79 -9.06 4.72
C ILE A 34 -7.56 -7.58 5.03
N GLN A 35 -7.98 -7.13 6.21
CA GLN A 35 -8.00 -5.71 6.57
C GLN A 35 -7.18 -5.40 7.82
N LEU A 36 -6.57 -4.21 7.84
CA LEU A 36 -5.93 -3.66 9.04
C LEU A 36 -6.93 -3.57 10.20
N GLY A 37 -6.48 -3.94 11.40
CA GLY A 37 -7.28 -4.01 12.63
C GLY A 37 -7.99 -5.34 12.88
N GLU A 38 -7.90 -6.31 11.95
CA GLU A 38 -8.45 -7.64 12.16
C GLU A 38 -7.63 -8.45 13.17
N ALA A 39 -8.32 -9.29 13.94
CA ALA A 39 -7.68 -10.18 14.90
C ALA A 39 -6.89 -11.29 14.19
N VAL A 40 -5.85 -11.79 14.85
CA VAL A 40 -4.95 -12.84 14.33
C VAL A 40 -5.74 -14.03 13.78
N GLU A 41 -6.69 -14.56 14.55
CA GLU A 41 -7.49 -15.75 14.20
C GLU A 41 -8.34 -15.50 12.95
N VAL A 42 -8.89 -14.29 12.82
CA VAL A 42 -9.70 -13.91 11.65
C VAL A 42 -8.83 -13.88 10.39
N VAL A 43 -7.62 -13.35 10.49
CA VAL A 43 -6.68 -13.31 9.37
C VAL A 43 -6.22 -14.72 9.00
N LYS A 44 -5.89 -15.57 9.99
CA LYS A 44 -5.55 -16.99 9.76
C LYS A 44 -6.66 -17.71 8.99
N GLU A 45 -7.92 -17.53 9.40
CA GLU A 45 -9.08 -18.14 8.72
C GLU A 45 -9.27 -17.64 7.28
N LYS A 46 -9.04 -16.35 7.02
CA LYS A 46 -9.10 -15.80 5.67
C LYS A 46 -7.98 -16.33 4.79
N LEU A 47 -6.76 -16.41 5.32
CA LEU A 47 -5.60 -16.95 4.60
C LEU A 47 -5.80 -18.43 4.25
N LYS A 48 -6.41 -19.23 5.13
CA LYS A 48 -6.75 -20.63 4.84
C LYS A 48 -7.75 -20.78 3.69
N ARG A 49 -8.68 -19.83 3.54
CA ARG A 49 -9.75 -19.89 2.52
C ARG A 49 -9.33 -19.27 1.18
N ASP A 50 -8.38 -18.35 1.18
CA ASP A 50 -7.92 -17.69 -0.04
C ASP A 50 -6.82 -18.50 -0.73
N THR A 51 -7.19 -19.16 -1.83
CA THR A 51 -6.27 -19.95 -2.66
C THR A 51 -5.14 -19.15 -3.30
N PHE A 52 -5.18 -17.82 -3.21
CA PHE A 52 -4.12 -16.95 -3.67
C PHE A 52 -2.88 -16.99 -2.76
N PHE A 53 -3.04 -17.29 -1.47
CA PHE A 53 -1.96 -17.39 -0.50
C PHE A 53 -1.65 -18.85 -0.19
N PHE A 54 -0.37 -19.20 -0.16
CA PHE A 54 0.10 -20.53 0.18
C PHE A 54 0.31 -20.67 1.69
N TYR A 55 -0.70 -20.31 2.46
CA TYR A 55 -0.62 -20.28 3.91
C TYR A 55 -0.57 -21.69 4.50
N ARG A 56 0.47 -21.98 5.30
CA ARG A 56 0.75 -23.29 5.91
C ARG A 56 0.52 -23.32 7.41
N GLU A 57 -0.43 -22.51 7.88
CA GLU A 57 -0.82 -22.45 9.29
C GLU A 57 0.32 -22.02 10.21
N GLU A 58 0.57 -22.75 11.29
CA GLU A 58 1.59 -22.41 12.30
C GLU A 58 3.02 -22.40 11.74
N LEU A 59 3.30 -23.10 10.63
CA LEU A 59 4.64 -23.07 10.00
C LEU A 59 5.00 -21.71 9.41
N ASP A 60 4.00 -20.87 9.16
CA ASP A 60 4.15 -19.53 8.61
C ASP A 60 4.06 -18.46 9.71
N VAL A 61 3.86 -18.85 10.99
CA VAL A 61 3.73 -17.96 12.15
C VAL A 61 5.07 -17.86 12.88
N SER A 62 5.46 -16.63 13.18
CA SER A 62 6.67 -16.32 13.95
C SER A 62 6.41 -15.16 14.91
N PHE A 63 7.34 -14.94 15.85
CA PHE A 63 7.31 -13.80 16.77
C PHE A 63 8.42 -12.81 16.41
N SER A 64 8.14 -11.52 16.55
CA SER A 64 9.14 -10.48 16.33
C SER A 64 10.23 -10.54 17.42
N PRO A 65 11.53 -10.42 17.10
CA PRO A 65 12.56 -10.36 18.11
C PRO A 65 12.38 -9.15 19.04
N GLY A 66 12.25 -9.40 20.35
CA GLY A 66 12.11 -8.36 21.37
C GLY A 66 10.74 -7.69 21.45
N ARG A 67 9.74 -8.19 20.71
CA ARG A 67 8.33 -7.80 20.84
C ARG A 67 7.49 -9.07 20.73
N ASP A 68 6.52 -9.28 21.60
CA ASP A 68 5.59 -10.42 21.48
C ASP A 68 4.58 -10.24 20.32
N ASP A 69 4.97 -9.48 19.29
CA ASP A 69 4.23 -9.24 18.05
C ASP A 69 4.25 -10.51 17.19
N ILE A 70 3.07 -10.93 16.75
CA ILE A 70 2.90 -12.06 15.83
C ILE A 70 3.19 -11.58 14.40
N ILE A 71 3.89 -12.41 13.63
CA ILE A 71 4.14 -12.20 12.21
C ILE A 71 3.75 -13.46 11.45
N ILE A 72 2.88 -13.32 10.46
CA ILE A 72 2.56 -14.38 9.50
C ILE A 72 3.25 -14.06 8.18
N GLN A 73 4.06 -14.98 7.66
CA GLN A 73 4.74 -14.84 6.37
C GLN A 73 4.36 -16.00 5.45
N THR A 74 3.89 -15.67 4.25
CA THR A 74 3.44 -16.68 3.29
C THR A 74 3.82 -16.31 1.86
N ARG A 75 3.93 -17.31 1.00
CA ARG A 75 4.05 -17.08 -0.45
C ARG A 75 2.67 -16.82 -1.04
N ALA A 76 2.63 -16.19 -2.20
CA ALA A 76 1.41 -15.98 -2.94
C ALA A 76 1.55 -16.38 -4.41
N TRP A 77 0.45 -16.33 -5.14
CA TRP A 77 0.40 -16.71 -6.56
C TRP A 77 0.67 -15.52 -7.50
N LYS A 78 1.27 -15.80 -8.66
CA LYS A 78 1.52 -14.86 -9.77
C LYS A 78 2.35 -13.62 -9.42
N TYR A 79 1.69 -12.54 -9.01
CA TYR A 79 2.26 -11.19 -8.99
C TYR A 79 2.86 -10.81 -7.63
N ILE A 80 2.70 -11.67 -6.62
CA ILE A 80 3.25 -11.49 -5.29
C ILE A 80 4.17 -12.67 -4.99
N THR A 81 5.41 -12.37 -4.63
CA THR A 81 6.41 -13.37 -4.25
C THR A 81 6.30 -13.74 -2.76
N ASN A 82 6.06 -12.74 -1.91
CA ASN A 82 5.90 -12.91 -0.46
C ASN A 82 4.86 -11.91 0.08
N ALA A 83 4.04 -12.37 1.01
CA ALA A 83 3.15 -11.55 1.80
C ALA A 83 3.45 -11.74 3.29
N GLN A 84 3.59 -10.62 4.00
CA GLN A 84 3.76 -10.59 5.44
C GLN A 84 2.60 -9.83 6.08
N PHE A 85 2.09 -10.38 7.17
CA PHE A 85 1.04 -9.81 8.01
C PHE A 85 1.59 -9.71 9.43
N GLN A 86 1.82 -8.50 9.92
CA GLN A 86 2.32 -8.28 11.27
C GLN A 86 1.23 -7.70 12.16
N PHE A 87 1.18 -8.21 13.39
CA PHE A 87 0.19 -7.90 14.39
C PHE A 87 0.83 -7.12 15.52
N TYR A 88 0.10 -6.14 16.03
CA TYR A 88 0.42 -5.37 17.22
C TYR A 88 -0.80 -5.39 18.13
N ASN A 89 -0.63 -5.74 19.41
CA ASN A 89 -1.74 -5.96 20.34
C ASN A 89 -2.84 -6.89 19.76
N GLU A 90 -2.41 -8.00 19.13
CA GLU A 90 -3.28 -9.01 18.48
C GLU A 90 -4.11 -8.48 17.30
N ARG A 91 -3.80 -7.28 16.79
CA ARG A 91 -4.50 -6.62 15.68
C ARG A 91 -3.57 -6.44 14.49
N LEU A 92 -4.04 -6.74 13.29
CA LEU A 92 -3.25 -6.57 12.07
C LEU A 92 -2.86 -5.11 11.89
N SER A 93 -1.58 -4.78 12.04
CA SER A 93 -1.07 -3.40 11.99
C SER A 93 -0.28 -3.11 10.71
N LEU A 94 0.26 -4.15 10.07
CA LEU A 94 1.06 -4.04 8.86
C LEU A 94 0.79 -5.20 7.90
N ILE A 95 0.60 -4.85 6.62
CA ILE A 95 0.60 -5.80 5.50
C ILE A 95 1.74 -5.39 4.56
N VAL A 96 2.65 -6.31 4.25
CA VAL A 96 3.72 -6.11 3.26
C VAL A 96 3.50 -7.10 2.13
N LEU A 97 3.41 -6.59 0.90
CA LEU A 97 3.30 -7.39 -0.32
C LEU A 97 4.54 -7.12 -1.17
N GLN A 98 5.42 -8.11 -1.25
CA GLN A 98 6.55 -8.06 -2.17
C GLN A 98 6.07 -8.56 -3.53
N LEU A 99 6.07 -7.68 -4.53
CA LEU A 99 5.57 -8.03 -5.86
C LEU A 99 6.67 -8.67 -6.71
N ASP A 100 6.26 -9.42 -7.73
CA ASP A 100 7.18 -10.02 -8.70
C ASP A 100 7.65 -8.97 -9.72
N THR A 101 8.91 -8.54 -9.59
CA THR A 101 9.55 -7.54 -10.47
C THR A 101 9.80 -8.05 -11.89
N THR A 102 9.64 -9.36 -12.14
CA THR A 102 9.73 -9.91 -13.50
C THR A 102 8.42 -9.75 -14.28
N GLN A 103 7.32 -9.52 -13.56
CA GLN A 103 5.96 -9.43 -14.11
C GLN A 103 5.38 -8.02 -14.01
N LEU A 104 5.79 -7.27 -13.00
CA LEU A 104 5.32 -5.92 -12.69
C LEU A 104 6.50 -4.98 -12.52
N ASP A 105 6.27 -3.69 -12.79
CA ASP A 105 7.26 -2.64 -12.60
C ASP A 105 6.73 -1.55 -11.64
N TYR A 106 7.68 -0.86 -11.01
CA TYR A 106 7.38 0.20 -10.05
C TYR A 106 6.56 1.34 -10.67
N PHE A 107 6.89 1.76 -11.90
CA PHE A 107 6.22 2.89 -12.52
C PHE A 107 4.78 2.55 -12.92
N GLY A 108 4.53 1.32 -13.37
CA GLY A 108 3.19 0.78 -13.59
C GLY A 108 2.35 0.81 -12.32
N MET A 109 2.88 0.30 -11.20
CA MET A 109 2.20 0.34 -9.90
C MET A 109 1.96 1.77 -9.40
N TYR A 110 2.98 2.63 -9.52
CA TYR A 110 2.89 4.04 -9.15
C TYR A 110 1.77 4.74 -9.91
N ARG A 111 1.73 4.62 -11.25
CA ARG A 111 0.65 5.21 -12.06
C ARG A 111 -0.72 4.68 -11.65
N LYS A 112 -0.84 3.38 -11.38
CA LYS A 112 -2.10 2.79 -10.92
C LYS A 112 -2.55 3.33 -9.57
N PHE A 113 -1.63 3.67 -8.67
CA PHE A 113 -1.95 4.31 -7.40
C PHE A 113 -2.30 5.79 -7.58
N VAL A 114 -1.60 6.53 -8.45
CA VAL A 114 -1.96 7.92 -8.78
C VAL A 114 -3.33 8.02 -9.42
N GLU A 115 -3.63 7.15 -10.39
CA GLU A 115 -4.95 7.05 -11.04
C GLU A 115 -6.07 6.79 -10.02
N LYS A 116 -5.77 6.09 -8.92
CA LYS A 116 -6.77 5.63 -7.96
C LYS A 116 -6.92 6.54 -6.74
N TYR A 117 -5.81 7.03 -6.20
CA TYR A 117 -5.71 7.73 -4.92
C TYR A 117 -5.24 9.19 -5.07
N GLY A 118 -4.92 9.65 -6.28
CA GLY A 118 -4.33 10.96 -6.52
C GLY A 118 -2.82 10.97 -6.26
N ASP A 119 -2.24 12.17 -6.24
CA ASP A 119 -0.81 12.34 -6.01
C ASP A 119 -0.39 11.86 -4.59
N PRO A 120 0.80 11.27 -4.43
CA PRO A 120 1.31 10.90 -3.12
C PRO A 120 1.62 12.14 -2.28
N GLU A 121 1.47 12.02 -0.97
CA GLU A 121 1.90 13.03 0.00
C GLU A 121 3.42 13.14 0.11
N GLU A 122 4.11 12.01 -0.03
CA GLU A 122 5.57 11.94 -0.03
C GLU A 122 6.06 11.15 -1.24
N PHE A 123 7.02 11.71 -1.95
CA PHE A 123 7.64 11.07 -3.09
C PHE A 123 9.15 11.29 -3.06
N SER A 124 9.90 10.20 -3.14
CA SER A 124 11.35 10.19 -3.16
C SER A 124 11.87 9.15 -4.16
N PRO A 125 13.18 9.11 -4.44
CA PRO A 125 13.75 8.06 -5.27
C PRO A 125 13.49 6.64 -4.74
N SER A 126 13.28 6.47 -3.43
CA SER A 126 13.10 5.15 -2.80
C SER A 126 11.63 4.75 -2.63
N LEU A 127 10.70 5.69 -2.52
CA LEU A 127 9.29 5.39 -2.23
C LEU A 127 8.30 6.47 -2.67
N ALA A 128 7.03 6.09 -2.72
CA ALA A 128 5.87 6.96 -2.77
C ALA A 128 4.90 6.59 -1.63
N ARG A 129 4.31 7.59 -0.98
CA ARG A 129 3.42 7.42 0.18
C ARG A 129 2.11 8.16 -0.03
N TRP A 130 1.00 7.48 0.26
CA TRP A 130 -0.33 8.06 0.38
C TRP A 130 -0.82 7.80 1.79
N SER A 131 -1.60 8.70 2.37
CA SER A 131 -2.26 8.41 3.63
C SER A 131 -3.63 9.05 3.76
N ASP A 132 -4.43 8.49 4.67
CA ASP A 132 -5.68 9.08 5.11
C ASP A 132 -5.71 9.06 6.65
N GLU A 133 -6.85 9.36 7.25
CA GLU A 133 -7.01 9.40 8.71
C GLU A 133 -6.61 8.09 9.42
N LYS A 134 -6.64 6.95 8.74
CA LYS A 134 -6.49 5.65 9.38
C LYS A 134 -5.45 4.74 8.72
N THR A 135 -5.07 4.96 7.47
CA THR A 135 -4.19 4.10 6.69
C THR A 135 -3.07 4.87 6.06
N ILE A 136 -1.90 4.24 6.05
CA ILE A 136 -0.75 4.66 5.30
C ILE A 136 -0.51 3.58 4.24
N LEU A 137 -0.44 3.99 2.97
CA LEU A 137 -0.06 3.16 1.85
C LEU A 137 1.31 3.60 1.35
N ILE A 138 2.25 2.66 1.26
CA ILE A 138 3.60 2.93 0.75
C ILE A 138 3.89 2.01 -0.43
N LEU A 139 4.37 2.59 -1.52
CA LEU A 139 5.00 1.87 -2.63
C LEU A 139 6.50 2.12 -2.54
N GLU A 140 7.29 1.09 -2.25
CA GLU A 140 8.73 1.17 -2.10
C GLU A 140 9.46 0.44 -3.23
N ARG A 141 10.65 0.92 -3.57
CA ARG A 141 11.56 0.19 -4.46
C ARG A 141 12.19 -1.02 -3.72
N PRO A 142 12.48 -2.14 -4.42
CA PRO A 142 12.30 -2.33 -5.86
C PRO A 142 10.84 -2.49 -6.30
N LEU A 143 10.01 -3.23 -5.55
CA LEU A 143 8.56 -3.31 -5.80
C LEU A 143 7.81 -3.92 -4.61
N THR A 144 7.63 -3.13 -3.56
CA THR A 144 6.95 -3.53 -2.33
C THR A 144 5.79 -2.60 -2.05
N VAL A 145 4.62 -3.16 -1.78
CA VAL A 145 3.44 -2.40 -1.32
C VAL A 145 3.24 -2.67 0.17
N LYS A 146 3.09 -1.61 0.97
CA LYS A 146 2.82 -1.70 2.40
C LYS A 146 1.52 -0.98 2.76
N TYR A 147 0.71 -1.63 3.57
CA TYR A 147 -0.44 -1.02 4.24
C TYR A 147 -0.13 -0.99 5.73
N LEU A 148 -0.24 0.19 6.35
CA LEU A 148 -0.02 0.36 7.79
C LEU A 148 -1.25 0.99 8.41
N ASP A 149 -1.61 0.48 9.59
CA ASP A 149 -2.58 1.14 10.46
C ASP A 149 -1.92 2.37 11.09
N ARG A 150 -2.49 3.55 10.87
CA ARG A 150 -1.88 4.82 11.29
C ARG A 150 -1.70 4.89 12.80
N ALA A 151 -2.73 4.55 13.57
CA ALA A 151 -2.70 4.63 15.03
C ALA A 151 -1.60 3.72 15.60
N SER A 152 -1.56 2.47 15.14
CA SER A 152 -0.52 1.51 15.54
C SER A 152 0.88 1.98 15.13
N HIS A 153 1.03 2.55 13.93
CA HIS A 153 2.31 3.06 13.45
C HIS A 153 2.82 4.25 14.29
N GLU A 154 1.96 5.20 14.62
CA GLU A 154 2.31 6.37 15.43
C GLU A 154 2.78 5.97 16.84
N GLU A 155 2.08 5.04 17.49
CA GLU A 155 2.48 4.48 18.79
C GLU A 155 3.86 3.80 18.73
N LEU A 156 4.11 3.01 17.68
CA LEU A 156 5.39 2.32 17.47
C LEU A 156 6.54 3.28 17.11
N THR A 157 6.27 4.37 16.39
CA THR A 157 7.29 5.37 16.03
C THR A 157 7.70 6.20 17.23
N GLN A 158 6.76 6.56 18.12
CA GLN A 158 7.09 7.27 19.36
C GLN A 158 8.05 6.47 20.25
N GLY A 159 7.90 5.14 20.31
CA GLY A 159 8.84 4.27 21.02
C GLY A 159 10.20 4.10 20.33
N LYS A 160 10.28 4.22 18.99
CA LYS A 160 11.52 4.05 18.21
C LYS A 160 12.41 5.29 18.17
N ALA A 161 11.84 6.50 18.22
CA ALA A 161 12.60 7.74 18.14
C ALA A 161 13.71 7.85 19.22
N VAL A 162 13.47 7.29 20.41
CA VAL A 162 14.44 7.26 21.53
C VAL A 162 15.59 6.29 21.30
N LEU A 163 15.36 5.19 20.58
CA LEU A 163 16.37 4.18 20.27
C LEU A 163 17.20 4.59 19.04
N GLN A 164 16.55 5.12 18.00
CA GLN A 164 17.23 5.59 16.78
C GLN A 164 18.21 6.72 17.06
N SER A 165 17.90 7.65 17.98
CA SER A 165 18.87 8.69 18.36
C SER A 165 20.16 8.10 18.93
N THR A 166 20.08 6.95 19.61
CA THR A 166 21.24 6.30 20.22
C THR A 166 22.06 5.54 19.16
N GLU A 167 21.41 4.90 18.19
CA GLU A 167 22.08 4.22 17.07
C GLU A 167 22.66 5.20 16.04
N ASP A 168 21.98 6.31 15.75
CA ASP A 168 22.48 7.35 14.86
C ASP A 168 23.74 7.99 15.41
N MET A 169 23.80 8.27 16.71
CA MET A 169 25.02 8.73 17.38
C MET A 169 26.15 7.70 17.27
N ALA A 170 25.86 6.40 17.41
CA ALA A 170 26.85 5.34 17.26
C ALA A 170 27.34 5.20 15.82
N ARG A 171 26.44 5.36 14.84
CA ARG A 171 26.77 5.35 13.41
C ARG A 171 27.61 6.55 13.03
N GLU A 172 27.25 7.75 13.46
CA GLU A 172 28.01 8.98 13.20
C GLU A 172 29.41 8.88 13.80
N ALA A 173 29.52 8.45 15.07
CA ALA A 173 30.81 8.19 15.71
C ALA A 173 31.65 7.13 15.00
N PHE A 174 31.03 6.14 14.34
CA PHE A 174 31.73 5.16 13.51
C PHE A 174 32.18 5.76 12.17
N MET A 175 31.37 6.60 11.53
CA MET A 175 31.72 7.27 10.28
C MET A 175 32.88 8.24 10.48
N ASP A 176 32.98 8.89 11.64
CA ASP A 176 34.10 9.77 12.03
C ASP A 176 35.45 9.05 12.21
N LEU A 177 35.47 7.71 12.15
CA LEU A 177 36.71 6.92 12.18
C LEU A 177 37.43 6.82 10.83
N PHE A 178 36.80 7.29 9.74
CA PHE A 178 37.36 7.34 8.39
C PHE A 178 37.66 8.78 7.97
#